data_AF-K1IL10-F1
#
_entry.id   AF-K1IL10-F1
#
_cell.length_a   1.000
_cell.length_b   1.000
_cell.length_c   1.000
_cell.angle_alpha   90.00
_cell.angle_beta   90.00
_cell.angle_gamma   90.00
#
_symmetry.space_group_name_H-M   'P 1'
#
loop_
_entity.id
_entity.type
_entity.pdbx_description
1 polymer ?
#
loop_
_entity_poly.entity_id
_entity_poly.type
_entity_poly.pdbx_seq_one_letter_code
_entity_poly.pdbx_strand_id
1 'polypeptide(L)'
;MTVRSLISVGVSLALVACGGGGGDGGSDTQPVTKTAIQGKAIDGYVQGATAYLDLNFNRQLDEGEPNAVTSNTGDYRLELTEAQEECAQYVPLVVDVPVGAVDLDLGPVEQAYQMVLPPKFTPITQDDFYHVTPLTTVLWSAVEKELAAGGSLTCQSVMADQLKREQLMNSLKQSVDRVVSHYNIPEQKLFDDFIATGDSATATKAQEIVRGLQKSFSASEELKRAHPDAFYAYVDYHQGDYRDHNNAYPQAWYRDQGIYWANKSRTELVKVSDDFSEDVRTIIYGEKTNVAGKGYSYSNSYEFESRGGDDAPYSCDIKETISTTADGKEYELVNLAGGEAGIFADCIPESLAGAITGRYATVGYKDAEADYGSQFVYFLGGSNSFPFLNDWVGMADDHATRNMSELVAAFEKLPYRYDDKTPEPDAGAWFKKQTVTDSNKVTTTISYDNQGRYRKFTVFADGTHKEECGTDGIAWGSCGN
;
A
#
# COMPACT_ATOMS: atom_id res chain seq x y z
N MET A 1 -4.49 -43.52 -27.14
CA MET A 1 -3.32 -44.17 -27.78
C MET A 1 -2.25 -43.09 -27.86
N THR A 2 -1.01 -43.19 -27.39
CA THR A 2 -0.12 -44.25 -26.86
C THR A 2 0.69 -43.65 -25.68
N VAL A 3 1.50 -44.31 -24.83
CA VAL A 3 1.76 -45.72 -24.46
C VAL A 3 2.28 -45.72 -22.99
N ARG A 4 2.35 -46.87 -22.31
CA ARG A 4 2.98 -47.01 -20.97
C ARG A 4 4.48 -47.30 -21.06
N SER A 5 5.27 -46.82 -20.10
CA SER A 5 6.49 -47.50 -19.64
C SER A 5 6.75 -47.24 -18.15
N LEU A 6 6.91 -48.34 -17.40
CA LEU A 6 7.41 -48.41 -16.02
C LEU A 6 8.77 -49.13 -16.08
N ILE A 7 9.78 -48.62 -15.38
CA ILE A 7 10.99 -49.40 -15.06
C ILE A 7 11.35 -49.17 -13.60
N SER A 8 11.51 -50.27 -12.87
CA SER A 8 11.87 -50.32 -11.45
C SER A 8 13.31 -50.81 -11.29
N VAL A 9 14.09 -50.14 -10.43
CA VAL A 9 15.37 -50.61 -9.84
C VAL A 9 15.46 -49.92 -8.46
N GLY A 10 15.90 -50.52 -7.36
CA GLY A 10 16.42 -51.86 -7.11
C GLY A 10 17.37 -51.78 -5.90
N VAL A 11 16.94 -52.27 -4.74
CA VAL A 11 17.69 -52.15 -3.47
C VAL A 11 18.86 -53.14 -3.43
N SER A 12 20.01 -52.70 -2.94
CA SER A 12 21.16 -53.56 -2.60
C SER A 12 21.82 -53.10 -1.30
N LEU A 13 21.83 -53.98 -0.29
CA LEU A 13 22.66 -53.83 0.91
C LEU A 13 24.05 -54.43 0.68
N ALA A 14 25.07 -53.83 1.31
CA ALA A 14 26.36 -54.47 1.54
C ALA A 14 26.78 -54.26 3.02
N LEU A 15 27.41 -55.29 3.59
CA LEU A 15 27.85 -55.39 4.99
C LEU A 15 29.38 -55.28 5.10
N VAL A 16 29.91 -55.40 6.33
CA VAL A 16 31.34 -55.54 6.74
C VAL A 16 32.03 -54.17 6.96
N ALA A 17 32.79 -53.90 8.03
CA ALA A 17 33.47 -54.79 9.00
C ALA A 17 33.36 -54.36 10.48
N CYS A 18 33.82 -55.26 11.36
CA CYS A 18 34.03 -55.03 12.80
C CYS A 18 35.44 -54.47 13.09
N GLY A 19 35.58 -53.62 14.11
CA GLY A 19 36.87 -53.14 14.62
C GLY A 19 36.69 -52.39 15.95
N GLY A 20 37.09 -53.00 17.06
CA GLY A 20 36.92 -52.45 18.41
C GLY A 20 38.19 -51.81 18.98
N GLY A 21 38.02 -50.80 19.82
CA GLY A 21 39.03 -50.17 20.66
C GLY A 21 38.32 -49.33 21.72
N GLY A 22 38.66 -49.50 23.00
CA GLY A 22 37.86 -48.99 24.11
C GLY A 22 38.43 -47.75 24.81
N GLY A 23 37.54 -46.95 25.38
CA GLY A 23 37.77 -46.06 26.53
C GLY A 23 38.59 -44.79 26.31
N ASP A 24 37.91 -43.65 26.28
CA ASP A 24 37.92 -42.76 27.46
C ASP A 24 36.64 -41.89 27.51
N GLY A 25 36.33 -41.33 28.68
CA GLY A 25 35.12 -40.54 28.92
C GLY A 25 35.21 -39.10 28.41
N GLY A 26 34.86 -38.87 27.14
CA GLY A 26 34.63 -37.55 26.59
C GLY A 26 33.14 -37.27 26.39
N SER A 27 32.55 -36.42 27.23
CA SER A 27 31.22 -35.84 26.97
C SER A 27 31.37 -34.78 25.89
N ASP A 28 31.44 -35.21 24.64
CA ASP A 28 31.53 -34.34 23.47
C ASP A 28 30.16 -33.70 23.20
N THR A 29 29.75 -32.80 24.10
CA THR A 29 28.67 -31.85 23.84
C THR A 29 29.14 -30.93 22.73
N GLN A 30 28.83 -31.33 21.50
CA GLN A 30 28.76 -30.42 20.35
C GLN A 30 28.10 -29.13 20.85
N PRO A 31 28.73 -27.95 20.70
CA PRO A 31 28.14 -26.71 21.16
C PRO A 31 26.84 -26.50 20.39
N VAL A 32 25.72 -26.68 21.08
CA VAL A 32 24.40 -26.37 20.53
C VAL A 32 24.44 -24.89 20.18
N THR A 33 24.43 -24.58 18.88
CA THR A 33 24.37 -23.21 18.38
C THR A 33 23.01 -22.65 18.76
N LYS A 34 22.93 -22.02 19.93
CA LYS A 34 21.73 -21.36 20.40
C LYS A 34 21.36 -20.26 19.42
N THR A 35 20.13 -20.30 18.92
CA THR A 35 19.55 -19.15 18.24
C THR A 35 19.41 -18.02 19.25
N ALA A 36 19.69 -16.80 18.81
CA ALA A 36 19.67 -15.63 19.66
C ALA A 36 19.05 -14.46 18.90
N ILE A 37 18.32 -13.62 19.63
CA ILE A 37 17.83 -12.34 19.13
C ILE A 37 18.82 -11.27 19.55
N GLN A 38 19.14 -10.36 18.65
CA GLN A 38 20.04 -9.24 18.92
C GLN A 38 19.50 -7.96 18.29
N GLY A 39 19.82 -6.83 18.90
CA GLY A 39 19.31 -5.53 18.48
C GLY A 39 19.78 -4.42 19.39
N LYS A 40 19.13 -3.26 19.28
CA LYS A 40 19.37 -2.08 20.11
C LYS A 40 18.06 -1.51 20.64
N ALA A 41 18.10 -0.96 21.85
CA ALA A 41 17.09 -0.03 22.35
C ALA A 41 17.44 1.39 21.86
N ILE A 42 16.54 2.03 21.09
CA ILE A 42 16.78 3.30 20.41
C ILE A 42 15.64 4.29 20.68
N ASP A 43 15.82 5.08 21.74
CA ASP A 43 15.11 6.29 22.16
C ASP A 43 16.16 7.16 22.88
N GLY A 44 17.09 7.71 22.09
CA GLY A 44 18.50 7.73 22.48
C GLY A 44 19.06 6.29 22.60
N TYR A 45 20.37 6.07 22.53
CA TYR A 45 20.84 4.70 22.89
C TYR A 45 20.61 4.48 24.38
N VAL A 46 19.75 3.52 24.74
CA VAL A 46 19.32 3.32 26.14
C VAL A 46 20.21 2.30 26.83
N GLN A 47 20.99 2.75 27.83
CA GLN A 47 21.82 1.91 28.70
C GLN A 47 21.08 1.52 29.98
N GLY A 48 21.15 0.24 30.36
CA GLY A 48 20.64 -0.27 31.65
C GLY A 48 19.15 -0.64 31.65
N ALA A 49 18.46 -0.51 30.52
CA ALA A 49 17.16 -1.11 30.27
C ALA A 49 17.26 -2.64 30.08
N THR A 50 16.16 -3.36 30.32
CA THR A 50 16.08 -4.82 30.19
C THR A 50 15.24 -5.20 28.98
N ALA A 51 15.85 -5.86 27.99
CA ALA A 51 15.17 -6.43 26.83
C ALA A 51 14.73 -7.86 27.12
N TYR A 52 13.50 -8.25 26.78
CA TYR A 52 12.97 -9.61 26.97
C TYR A 52 11.88 -9.98 25.95
N LEU A 53 11.72 -11.29 25.68
CA LEU A 53 10.55 -11.78 24.93
C LEU A 53 9.39 -11.99 25.90
N ASP A 54 8.31 -11.24 25.72
CA ASP A 54 7.08 -11.35 26.51
C ASP A 54 6.21 -12.47 25.96
N LEU A 55 6.37 -13.67 26.52
CA LEU A 55 5.78 -14.93 26.03
C LEU A 55 4.26 -15.00 26.28
N ASN A 56 3.74 -14.18 27.19
CA ASN A 56 2.35 -14.22 27.66
C ASN A 56 1.58 -12.89 27.51
N PHE A 57 2.20 -11.88 26.88
CA PHE A 57 1.63 -10.58 26.54
C PHE A 57 1.18 -9.75 27.77
N ASN A 58 1.80 -9.94 28.93
CA ASN A 58 1.47 -9.19 30.15
C ASN A 58 2.33 -7.92 30.35
N ARG A 59 3.35 -7.71 29.50
CA ARG A 59 4.31 -6.59 29.55
C ARG A 59 5.10 -6.53 30.87
N GLN A 60 5.39 -7.67 31.47
CA GLN A 60 6.22 -7.85 32.65
C GLN A 60 7.21 -8.99 32.41
N LEU A 61 8.45 -8.84 32.87
CA LEU A 61 9.45 -9.90 32.76
C LEU A 61 9.14 -11.04 33.75
N ASP A 62 8.72 -12.18 33.23
CA ASP A 62 8.32 -13.36 34.01
C ASP A 62 9.42 -14.44 34.12
N GLU A 63 9.25 -15.37 35.07
CA GLU A 63 10.16 -16.52 35.22
C GLU A 63 10.10 -17.44 33.99
N GLY A 64 11.26 -17.62 33.34
CA GLY A 64 11.40 -18.45 32.15
C GLY A 64 11.42 -17.67 30.83
N GLU A 65 11.27 -16.34 30.87
CA GLU A 65 11.42 -15.50 29.69
C GLU A 65 12.90 -15.16 29.41
N PRO A 66 13.36 -15.30 28.15
CA PRO A 66 14.72 -14.94 27.80
C PRO A 66 14.85 -13.42 27.86
N ASN A 67 15.92 -12.94 28.50
CA ASN A 67 16.15 -11.52 28.75
C ASN A 67 17.64 -11.16 28.70
N ALA A 68 17.94 -9.87 28.50
CA ALA A 68 19.28 -9.30 28.55
C ALA A 68 19.24 -7.82 28.95
N VAL A 69 20.25 -7.35 29.69
CA VAL A 69 20.43 -5.92 29.99
C VAL A 69 21.18 -5.24 28.86
N THR A 70 20.71 -4.07 28.46
CA THR A 70 21.29 -3.23 27.41
C THR A 70 22.68 -2.67 27.78
N SER A 71 23.56 -2.65 26.79
CA SER A 71 24.93 -2.13 26.90
C SER A 71 24.98 -0.60 27.01
N ASN A 72 26.18 -0.04 27.17
CA ASN A 72 26.44 1.39 27.08
C ASN A 72 26.24 2.00 25.68
N THR A 73 25.85 1.19 24.69
CA THR A 73 25.51 1.59 23.31
C THR A 73 24.14 1.03 22.88
N GLY A 74 23.28 0.71 23.86
CA GLY A 74 21.91 0.22 23.67
C GLY A 74 21.80 -1.24 23.22
N ASP A 75 22.91 -1.94 22.98
CA ASP A 75 22.92 -3.30 22.45
C ASP A 75 22.44 -4.33 23.48
N TYR A 76 21.66 -5.31 23.02
CA TYR A 76 21.31 -6.49 23.81
C TYR A 76 21.41 -7.75 22.93
N ARG A 77 21.51 -8.90 23.61
CA ARG A 77 21.48 -10.22 22.96
C ARG A 77 20.81 -11.25 23.88
N LEU A 78 19.67 -11.78 23.44
CA LEU A 78 18.89 -12.78 24.16
C LEU A 78 19.19 -14.17 23.58
N GLU A 79 19.82 -15.04 24.38
CA GLU A 79 20.06 -16.44 24.00
C GLU A 79 18.79 -17.28 24.23
N LEU A 80 18.30 -17.96 23.20
CA LEU A 80 17.06 -18.74 23.27
C LEU A 80 17.33 -20.22 23.56
N THR A 81 16.33 -20.87 24.14
CA THR A 81 16.16 -22.34 24.12
C THR A 81 15.30 -22.74 22.92
N GLU A 82 15.35 -24.00 22.49
CA GLU A 82 14.56 -24.54 21.36
C GLU A 82 13.05 -24.24 21.50
N ALA A 83 12.50 -24.31 22.72
CA ALA A 83 11.09 -24.01 22.99
C ALA A 83 10.76 -22.51 22.93
N GLN A 84 11.70 -21.63 23.26
CA GLN A 84 11.53 -20.18 23.12
C GLN A 84 11.70 -19.73 21.66
N GLU A 85 12.54 -20.42 20.89
CA GLU A 85 12.74 -20.17 19.45
C GLU A 85 11.45 -20.39 18.64
N GLU A 86 10.66 -21.42 18.95
CA GLU A 86 9.34 -21.63 18.32
C GLU A 86 8.40 -20.42 18.56
N CYS A 87 8.39 -19.90 19.79
CA CYS A 87 7.59 -18.75 20.19
C CYS A 87 8.09 -17.40 19.68
N ALA A 88 9.41 -17.24 19.45
CA ALA A 88 10.05 -15.96 19.19
C ALA A 88 9.52 -15.20 17.97
N GLN A 89 8.98 -15.91 16.97
CA GLN A 89 8.33 -15.29 15.80
C GLN A 89 6.89 -14.81 16.06
N TYR A 90 6.26 -15.21 17.17
CA TYR A 90 4.84 -14.98 17.48
C TYR A 90 4.60 -13.97 18.61
N VAL A 91 5.63 -13.62 19.38
CA VAL A 91 5.53 -12.81 20.60
C VAL A 91 6.31 -11.49 20.45
N PRO A 92 5.90 -10.41 21.13
CA PRO A 92 6.63 -9.15 21.10
C PRO A 92 7.96 -9.23 21.84
N LEU A 93 8.91 -8.40 21.41
CA LEU A 93 10.14 -8.12 22.15
C LEU A 93 9.96 -6.78 22.88
N VAL A 94 10.02 -6.82 24.21
CA VAL A 94 9.83 -5.65 25.08
C VAL A 94 11.18 -5.17 25.60
N VAL A 95 11.36 -3.85 25.68
CA VAL A 95 12.45 -3.20 26.42
C VAL A 95 11.84 -2.40 27.56
N ASP A 96 12.08 -2.85 28.79
CA ASP A 96 11.70 -2.15 30.02
C ASP A 96 12.81 -1.19 30.43
N VAL A 97 12.51 0.11 30.46
CA VAL A 97 13.46 1.19 30.76
C VAL A 97 13.16 1.71 32.17
N PRO A 98 13.93 1.30 33.20
CA PRO A 98 13.69 1.72 34.58
C PRO A 98 14.22 3.14 34.85
N VAL A 99 13.72 3.76 35.92
CA VAL A 99 14.31 5.00 36.47
C VAL A 99 15.78 4.76 36.80
N GLY A 100 16.67 5.62 36.30
CA GLY A 100 18.12 5.49 36.45
C GLY A 100 18.82 4.68 35.36
N ALA A 101 18.09 4.18 34.35
CA ALA A 101 18.66 3.94 33.02
C ALA A 101 19.21 5.26 32.43
N VAL A 102 20.04 5.17 31.39
CA VAL A 102 20.62 6.34 30.72
C VAL A 102 20.31 6.31 29.24
N ASP A 103 19.50 7.25 28.79
CA ASP A 103 19.38 7.66 27.40
C ASP A 103 20.64 8.50 27.06
N LEU A 104 21.36 8.16 25.99
CA LEU A 104 22.58 8.89 25.61
C LEU A 104 22.36 10.31 25.07
N ASP A 105 21.15 10.65 24.62
CA ASP A 105 20.78 11.97 24.09
C ASP A 105 20.16 12.86 25.18
N LEU A 106 19.30 12.30 26.04
CA LEU A 106 18.59 13.04 27.11
C LEU A 106 19.20 12.90 28.51
N GLY A 107 20.01 11.87 28.76
CA GLY A 107 20.64 11.59 30.05
C GLY A 107 19.87 10.59 30.92
N PRO A 108 19.96 10.70 32.27
CA PRO A 108 19.30 9.75 33.17
C PRO A 108 17.77 9.77 33.04
N VAL A 109 17.17 8.60 32.87
CA VAL A 109 15.72 8.41 32.75
C VAL A 109 15.04 8.68 34.10
N GLU A 110 14.20 9.72 34.16
CA GLU A 110 13.48 10.13 35.38
C GLU A 110 12.15 9.39 35.59
N GLN A 111 11.55 8.86 34.52
CA GLN A 111 10.27 8.13 34.56
C GLN A 111 10.43 6.82 33.79
N ALA A 112 10.05 5.70 34.41
CA ALA A 112 10.14 4.40 33.76
C ALA A 112 9.10 4.28 32.63
N TYR A 113 9.50 3.64 31.53
CA TYR A 113 8.67 3.42 30.35
C TYR A 113 9.06 2.12 29.64
N GLN A 114 8.27 1.70 28.66
CA GLN A 114 8.51 0.50 27.89
C GLN A 114 8.46 0.80 26.39
N MET A 115 9.38 0.20 25.65
CA MET A 115 9.32 0.12 24.20
C MET A 115 9.05 -1.32 23.77
N VAL A 116 8.39 -1.51 22.62
CA VAL A 116 8.03 -2.83 22.11
C VAL A 116 8.26 -2.92 20.60
N LEU A 117 8.79 -4.06 20.14
CA LEU A 117 8.86 -4.42 18.74
C LEU A 117 7.80 -5.51 18.48
N PRO A 118 6.93 -5.34 17.46
CA PRO A 118 5.96 -6.36 17.09
C PRO A 118 6.66 -7.65 16.60
N PRO A 119 6.05 -8.83 16.84
CA PRO A 119 6.49 -10.07 16.20
C PRO A 119 6.48 -9.94 14.67
N LYS A 120 7.58 -10.35 14.02
CA LYS A 120 7.68 -10.35 12.54
C LYS A 120 6.84 -11.45 11.86
N PHE A 121 6.37 -12.45 12.63
CA PHE A 121 5.68 -13.66 12.13
C PHE A 121 6.43 -14.45 11.05
N THR A 122 7.75 -14.27 11.00
CA THR A 122 8.72 -15.02 10.21
C THR A 122 9.75 -15.66 11.13
N PRO A 123 10.35 -16.80 10.77
CA PRO A 123 11.44 -17.40 11.54
C PRO A 123 12.55 -16.39 11.84
N ILE A 124 13.07 -16.43 13.06
CA ILE A 124 14.18 -15.57 13.47
C ILE A 124 15.45 -15.98 12.70
N THR A 125 16.13 -15.02 12.06
CA THR A 125 17.45 -15.26 11.46
C THR A 125 18.53 -14.60 12.32
N GLN A 126 19.75 -15.15 12.30
CA GLN A 126 20.86 -14.61 13.10
C GLN A 126 21.45 -13.31 12.52
N ASP A 127 21.16 -13.01 11.25
CA ASP A 127 21.60 -11.80 10.55
C ASP A 127 20.62 -10.62 10.72
N ASP A 128 19.39 -10.89 11.17
CA ASP A 128 18.40 -9.86 11.49
C ASP A 128 18.77 -9.09 12.77
N PHE A 129 18.70 -7.76 12.70
CA PHE A 129 18.66 -6.90 13.89
C PHE A 129 17.21 -6.55 14.23
N TYR A 130 16.88 -6.66 15.51
CA TYR A 130 15.51 -6.51 16.04
C TYR A 130 15.36 -5.20 16.82
N HIS A 131 15.82 -4.07 16.29
CA HIS A 131 15.82 -2.79 17.01
C HIS A 131 14.44 -2.43 17.58
N VAL A 132 14.42 -2.03 18.85
CA VAL A 132 13.20 -1.63 19.57
C VAL A 132 13.25 -0.12 19.79
N THR A 133 12.22 0.58 19.33
CA THR A 133 12.18 2.06 19.31
C THR A 133 10.79 2.55 19.73
N PRO A 134 10.60 3.85 20.06
CA PRO A 134 9.27 4.42 20.28
C PRO A 134 8.36 4.21 19.05
N LEU A 135 8.96 4.21 17.86
CA LEU A 135 8.29 4.04 16.58
C LEU A 135 7.67 2.64 16.43
N THR A 136 8.42 1.59 16.76
CA THR A 136 7.91 0.21 16.75
C THR A 136 6.84 0.01 17.83
N THR A 137 6.97 0.73 18.95
CA THR A 137 6.06 0.67 20.10
C THR A 137 4.68 1.24 19.76
N VAL A 138 4.67 2.42 19.12
CA VAL A 138 3.45 3.08 18.64
C VAL A 138 2.70 2.14 17.69
N LEU A 139 3.41 1.52 16.74
CA LEU A 139 2.82 0.56 15.80
C LEU A 139 2.28 -0.69 16.52
N TRP A 140 3.03 -1.25 17.47
CA TRP A 140 2.62 -2.46 18.19
C TRP A 140 1.28 -2.29 18.91
N SER A 141 1.06 -1.17 19.59
CA SER A 141 -0.16 -0.94 20.38
C SER A 141 -1.47 -1.12 19.60
N ALA A 142 -1.47 -0.80 18.29
CA ALA A 142 -2.62 -0.98 17.42
C ALA A 142 -2.78 -2.45 16.96
N VAL A 143 -1.67 -3.12 16.65
CA VAL A 143 -1.62 -4.54 16.26
C VAL A 143 -2.03 -5.44 17.43
N GLU A 144 -1.50 -5.19 18.63
CA GLU A 144 -1.80 -5.89 19.88
C GLU A 144 -3.28 -5.83 20.24
N LYS A 145 -3.91 -4.65 20.13
CA LYS A 145 -5.34 -4.45 20.37
C LYS A 145 -6.19 -5.35 19.47
N GLU A 146 -5.86 -5.42 18.18
CA GLU A 146 -6.62 -6.22 17.22
C GLU A 146 -6.34 -7.73 17.40
N LEU A 147 -5.12 -8.13 17.76
CA LEU A 147 -4.83 -9.50 18.23
C LEU A 147 -5.68 -9.86 19.46
N ALA A 148 -5.67 -9.03 20.50
CA ALA A 148 -6.36 -9.25 21.78
C ALA A 148 -7.89 -9.28 21.68
N ALA A 149 -8.47 -8.78 20.58
CA ALA A 149 -9.91 -8.87 20.33
C ALA A 149 -10.46 -10.32 20.27
N GLY A 150 -9.59 -11.33 20.19
CA GLY A 150 -9.95 -12.75 20.27
C GLY A 150 -9.93 -13.36 21.69
N GLY A 151 -9.48 -12.62 22.70
CA GLY A 151 -9.23 -13.11 24.07
C GLY A 151 -7.78 -12.93 24.50
N SER A 152 -7.39 -13.57 25.60
CA SER A 152 -6.02 -13.49 26.14
C SER A 152 -4.97 -13.98 25.14
N LEU A 153 -3.93 -13.18 24.95
CA LEU A 153 -2.80 -13.51 24.10
C LEU A 153 -1.78 -14.36 24.86
N THR A 154 -1.25 -15.38 24.20
CA THR A 154 -0.05 -16.12 24.57
C THR A 154 0.66 -16.54 23.30
N CYS A 155 1.92 -16.97 23.37
CA CYS A 155 2.59 -17.62 22.24
C CYS A 155 1.69 -18.66 21.55
N GLN A 156 1.03 -19.54 22.31
CA GLN A 156 0.21 -20.61 21.75
C GLN A 156 -1.10 -20.12 21.12
N SER A 157 -1.77 -19.11 21.70
CA SER A 157 -3.01 -18.59 21.09
C SER A 157 -2.72 -17.82 19.80
N VAL A 158 -1.65 -17.02 19.79
CA VAL A 158 -1.20 -16.30 18.59
C VAL A 158 -0.69 -17.28 17.53
N MET A 159 0.06 -18.32 17.90
CA MET A 159 0.54 -19.38 16.99
C MET A 159 -0.61 -20.22 16.39
N ALA A 160 -1.69 -20.46 17.14
CA ALA A 160 -2.85 -21.20 16.64
C ALA A 160 -3.70 -20.40 15.62
N ASP A 161 -3.84 -19.08 15.79
CA ASP A 161 -4.71 -18.25 14.94
C ASP A 161 -4.00 -17.75 13.66
N GLN A 162 -3.66 -18.68 12.76
CA GLN A 162 -2.94 -18.38 11.53
C GLN A 162 -3.68 -17.38 10.63
N LEU A 163 -5.00 -17.55 10.46
CA LEU A 163 -5.81 -16.69 9.60
C LEU A 163 -5.76 -15.23 10.06
N LYS A 164 -5.86 -14.99 11.37
CA LYS A 164 -5.80 -13.64 11.92
C LYS A 164 -4.42 -13.01 11.76
N ARG A 165 -3.33 -13.77 11.96
CA ARG A 165 -1.96 -13.27 11.71
C ARG A 165 -1.79 -12.83 10.26
N GLU A 166 -2.22 -13.66 9.30
CA GLU A 166 -2.12 -13.37 7.87
C GLU A 166 -2.96 -12.13 7.49
N GLN A 167 -4.19 -12.02 7.99
CA GLN A 167 -5.05 -10.86 7.76
C GLN A 167 -4.42 -9.57 8.31
N LEU A 168 -3.90 -9.62 9.53
CA LEU A 168 -3.33 -8.46 10.22
C LEU A 168 -2.01 -8.01 9.58
N MET A 169 -1.15 -8.94 9.17
CA MET A 169 0.07 -8.62 8.43
C MET A 169 -0.19 -8.08 7.02
N ASN A 170 -1.18 -8.62 6.31
CA ASN A 170 -1.59 -8.03 5.03
C ASN A 170 -2.13 -6.60 5.20
N SER A 171 -2.91 -6.34 6.25
CA SER A 171 -3.39 -4.98 6.57
C SER A 171 -2.26 -4.02 6.94
N LEU A 172 -1.33 -4.48 7.78
CA LEU A 172 -0.18 -3.69 8.20
C LEU A 172 0.69 -3.35 6.99
N LYS A 173 1.05 -4.36 6.19
CA LYS A 173 1.83 -4.17 4.97
C LYS A 173 1.16 -3.19 4.01
N GLN A 174 -0.14 -3.33 3.74
CA GLN A 174 -0.86 -2.39 2.88
C GLN A 174 -0.84 -0.96 3.40
N SER A 175 -0.80 -0.78 4.73
CA SER A 175 -0.71 0.55 5.35
C SER A 175 0.70 1.14 5.26
N VAL A 176 1.73 0.31 5.44
CA VAL A 176 3.14 0.70 5.20
C VAL A 176 3.39 1.01 3.73
N ASP A 177 2.88 0.19 2.79
CA ASP A 177 3.03 0.39 1.35
C ASP A 177 2.41 1.74 0.89
N ARG A 178 1.28 2.15 1.48
CA ARG A 178 0.70 3.49 1.23
C ARG A 178 1.59 4.60 1.78
N VAL A 179 2.08 4.48 3.00
CA VAL A 179 3.02 5.44 3.62
C VAL A 179 4.29 5.60 2.80
N VAL A 180 4.92 4.50 2.36
CA VAL A 180 6.12 4.52 1.52
C VAL A 180 5.85 5.23 0.20
N SER A 181 4.74 4.88 -0.46
CA SER A 181 4.30 5.50 -1.71
C SER A 181 4.05 7.01 -1.56
N HIS A 182 3.36 7.43 -0.50
CA HIS A 182 2.97 8.83 -0.26
C HIS A 182 4.16 9.72 0.09
N TYR A 183 4.94 9.34 1.10
CA TYR A 183 6.05 10.18 1.58
C TYR A 183 7.33 10.01 0.75
N ASN A 184 7.38 9.01 -0.13
CA ASN A 184 8.52 8.62 -0.94
C ASN A 184 9.78 8.32 -0.10
N ILE A 185 9.58 7.59 1.01
CA ILE A 185 10.62 7.16 1.95
C ILE A 185 10.54 5.63 2.04
N PRO A 186 11.62 4.86 1.75
CA PRO A 186 11.59 3.40 1.85
C PRO A 186 11.21 2.92 3.26
N GLU A 187 10.54 1.77 3.36
CA GLU A 187 10.15 1.16 4.66
C GLU A 187 11.33 1.06 5.62
N GLN A 188 12.48 0.59 5.15
CA GLN A 188 13.70 0.51 5.95
C GLN A 188 14.08 1.87 6.54
N LYS A 189 14.05 2.95 5.75
CA LYS A 189 14.40 4.30 6.23
C LYS A 189 13.39 4.86 7.24
N LEU A 190 12.15 4.38 7.26
CA LEU A 190 11.18 4.77 8.29
C LEU A 190 11.53 4.17 9.65
N PHE A 191 12.13 2.98 9.70
CA PHE A 191 12.45 2.24 10.94
C PHE A 191 13.95 2.13 11.23
N ASP A 192 14.79 2.88 10.50
CA ASP A 192 16.25 2.89 10.63
C ASP A 192 16.75 3.48 11.97
N ASP A 193 18.00 3.20 12.31
CA ASP A 193 18.72 3.85 13.40
C ASP A 193 19.05 5.32 13.02
N PHE A 194 18.12 6.22 13.34
CA PHE A 194 18.27 7.67 13.11
C PHE A 194 19.44 8.30 13.87
N ILE A 195 19.90 7.69 14.97
CA ILE A 195 21.04 8.17 15.75
C ILE A 195 22.34 7.86 14.99
N ALA A 196 22.50 6.63 14.52
CA ALA A 196 23.67 6.22 13.74
C ALA A 196 23.82 7.00 12.42
N THR A 197 22.70 7.40 11.80
CA THR A 197 22.70 8.16 10.54
C THR A 197 22.80 9.68 10.73
N GLY A 198 22.47 10.20 11.91
CA GLY A 198 22.45 11.63 12.21
C GLY A 198 21.33 12.41 11.51
N ASP A 199 20.33 11.73 10.94
CA ASP A 199 19.26 12.31 10.13
C ASP A 199 18.06 12.73 11.01
N SER A 200 18.31 13.71 11.90
CA SER A 200 17.30 14.21 12.85
C SER A 200 16.06 14.80 12.19
N ALA A 201 16.20 15.36 10.98
CA ALA A 201 15.08 15.86 10.20
C ALA A 201 14.17 14.72 9.70
N THR A 202 14.73 13.59 9.26
CA THR A 202 13.93 12.39 8.95
C THR A 202 13.36 11.77 10.23
N ALA A 203 14.07 11.79 11.35
CA ALA A 203 13.58 11.25 12.63
C ALA A 203 12.26 11.92 13.09
N THR A 204 12.22 13.26 13.13
CA THR A 204 10.99 14.00 13.46
C THR A 204 9.87 13.73 12.46
N LYS A 205 10.19 13.64 11.16
CA LYS A 205 9.18 13.31 10.13
C LYS A 205 8.66 11.88 10.30
N ALA A 206 9.50 10.91 10.62
CA ALA A 206 9.13 9.52 10.86
C ALA A 206 8.16 9.38 12.04
N GLN A 207 8.36 10.15 13.11
CA GLN A 207 7.44 10.18 14.26
C GLN A 207 6.01 10.59 13.86
N GLU A 208 5.83 11.69 13.14
CA GLU A 208 4.50 12.09 12.64
C GLU A 208 3.96 11.07 11.60
N ILE A 209 4.79 10.58 10.68
CA ILE A 209 4.39 9.53 9.72
C ILE A 209 3.80 8.31 10.43
N VAL A 210 4.44 7.82 11.50
CA VAL A 210 3.99 6.61 12.19
C VAL A 210 2.81 6.88 13.14
N ARG A 211 2.68 8.09 13.66
CA ARG A 211 1.43 8.56 14.29
C ARG A 211 0.25 8.50 13.31
N GLY A 212 0.46 8.92 12.06
CA GLY A 212 -0.48 8.71 10.95
C GLY A 212 -0.77 7.22 10.74
N LEU A 213 0.26 6.40 10.49
CA LEU A 213 0.16 4.96 10.25
C LEU A 213 -0.62 4.20 11.34
N GLN A 214 -0.37 4.50 12.62
CA GLN A 214 -1.08 3.90 13.75
C GLN A 214 -2.59 4.20 13.68
N LYS A 215 -2.96 5.44 13.35
CA LYS A 215 -4.35 5.85 13.15
C LYS A 215 -4.95 5.23 11.88
N SER A 216 -4.23 5.22 10.76
CA SER A 216 -4.60 4.56 9.49
C SER A 216 -4.98 3.09 9.73
N PHE A 217 -4.10 2.34 10.39
CA PHE A 217 -4.29 0.92 10.67
C PHE A 217 -5.49 0.69 11.61
N SER A 218 -5.54 1.40 12.74
CA SER A 218 -6.64 1.27 13.71
C SER A 218 -8.01 1.55 13.08
N ALA A 219 -8.10 2.62 12.29
CA ALA A 219 -9.32 3.01 11.60
C ALA A 219 -9.66 2.06 10.43
N SER A 220 -8.67 1.50 9.75
CA SER A 220 -8.87 0.45 8.73
C SER A 220 -9.51 -0.80 9.32
N GLU A 221 -9.03 -1.29 10.46
CA GLU A 221 -9.61 -2.49 11.10
C GLU A 221 -10.99 -2.22 11.71
N GLU A 222 -11.27 -1.01 12.19
CA GLU A 222 -12.63 -0.59 12.56
C GLU A 222 -13.56 -0.55 11.33
N LEU A 223 -13.13 0.06 10.22
CA LEU A 223 -13.91 0.17 8.99
C LEU A 223 -14.24 -1.20 8.38
N LYS A 224 -13.28 -2.13 8.37
CA LYS A 224 -13.50 -3.52 7.92
C LYS A 224 -14.52 -4.26 8.78
N ARG A 225 -14.49 -4.08 10.11
CA ARG A 225 -15.49 -4.66 11.03
C ARG A 225 -16.88 -4.05 10.84
N ALA A 226 -16.97 -2.76 10.49
CA ALA A 226 -18.23 -2.09 10.16
C ALA A 226 -18.80 -2.52 8.80
N HIS A 227 -17.95 -2.97 7.87
CA HIS A 227 -18.32 -3.36 6.50
C HIS A 227 -17.82 -4.77 6.13
N PRO A 228 -18.29 -5.84 6.80
CA PRO A 228 -17.84 -7.21 6.55
C PRO A 228 -18.29 -7.78 5.19
N ASP A 229 -19.14 -7.06 4.46
CA ASP A 229 -19.59 -7.36 3.10
C ASP A 229 -18.73 -6.68 2.01
N ALA A 230 -17.88 -5.73 2.39
CA ALA A 230 -16.87 -5.15 1.49
C ALA A 230 -15.71 -6.14 1.31
N PHE A 231 -15.22 -6.30 0.08
CA PHE A 231 -14.06 -7.16 -0.19
C PHE A 231 -12.73 -6.43 0.12
N TYR A 232 -12.75 -5.10 0.16
CA TYR A 232 -11.61 -4.27 0.51
C TYR A 232 -12.09 -2.97 1.15
N ALA A 233 -11.45 -2.57 2.24
CA ALA A 233 -11.67 -1.30 2.91
C ALA A 233 -10.37 -0.81 3.57
N TYR A 234 -10.12 0.49 3.53
CA TYR A 234 -8.97 1.12 4.18
C TYR A 234 -9.30 2.54 4.63
N VAL A 235 -8.52 3.00 5.61
CA VAL A 235 -8.37 4.41 6.00
C VAL A 235 -6.88 4.72 6.05
N ASP A 236 -6.49 5.88 5.57
CA ASP A 236 -5.13 6.39 5.63
C ASP A 236 -5.09 7.84 6.11
N TYR A 237 -4.21 8.12 7.07
CA TYR A 237 -3.98 9.45 7.63
C TYR A 237 -2.58 9.91 7.25
N HIS A 238 -2.47 11.01 6.52
CA HIS A 238 -1.22 11.53 6.00
C HIS A 238 -1.15 13.05 5.95
N GLN A 239 0.06 13.61 5.96
CA GLN A 239 0.29 15.05 5.79
C GLN A 239 0.50 15.41 4.32
N GLY A 240 -0.18 16.47 3.88
CA GLY A 240 -0.11 16.99 2.52
C GLY A 240 -0.79 16.10 1.48
N ASP A 241 -1.56 16.65 0.55
CA ASP A 241 -2.15 15.88 -0.53
C ASP A 241 -2.17 16.68 -1.84
N TYR A 242 -1.71 16.09 -2.94
CA TYR A 242 -1.67 16.78 -4.24
C TYR A 242 -3.08 17.10 -4.76
N ARG A 243 -4.10 16.40 -4.28
CA ARG A 243 -5.51 16.61 -4.65
C ARG A 243 -6.10 17.87 -4.02
N ASP A 244 -5.45 18.45 -3.00
CA ASP A 244 -5.77 19.77 -2.45
C ASP A 244 -4.75 20.82 -2.90
N HIS A 245 -5.15 21.64 -3.87
CA HIS A 245 -4.38 22.75 -4.46
C HIS A 245 -2.92 22.38 -4.82
N ASN A 246 -2.71 21.23 -5.47
CA ASN A 246 -1.38 20.73 -5.83
C ASN A 246 -0.41 20.64 -4.62
N ASN A 247 -0.92 20.20 -3.47
CA ASN A 247 -0.19 20.08 -2.20
C ASN A 247 0.25 21.44 -1.62
N ALA A 248 -0.61 22.47 -1.68
CA ALA A 248 -0.34 23.77 -1.07
C ALA A 248 -0.28 23.74 0.47
N TYR A 249 -0.82 22.69 1.10
CA TYR A 249 -0.88 22.52 2.55
C TYR A 249 -0.08 21.27 3.00
N PRO A 250 1.26 21.23 2.79
CA PRO A 250 2.08 20.04 3.00
C PRO A 250 2.25 19.62 4.46
N GLN A 251 1.62 20.32 5.41
CA GLN A 251 1.63 20.02 6.84
C GLN A 251 0.22 19.75 7.39
N ALA A 252 -0.83 20.06 6.63
CA ALA A 252 -2.21 19.74 7.00
C ALA A 252 -2.42 18.23 6.89
N TRP A 253 -3.23 17.69 7.81
CA TRP A 253 -3.58 16.29 7.85
C TRP A 253 -4.80 15.99 6.98
N TYR A 254 -4.75 14.84 6.30
CA TYR A 254 -5.83 14.32 5.48
C TYR A 254 -6.17 12.90 5.91
N ARG A 255 -7.45 12.53 5.78
CA ARG A 255 -7.97 11.17 5.83
C ARG A 255 -8.40 10.77 4.43
N ASP A 256 -7.72 9.81 3.82
CA ASP A 256 -8.19 9.11 2.62
C ASP A 256 -8.84 7.78 3.03
N GLN A 257 -10.02 7.50 2.51
CA GLN A 257 -10.83 6.34 2.89
C GLN A 257 -11.46 5.72 1.64
N GLY A 258 -11.35 4.41 1.51
CA GLY A 258 -12.00 3.67 0.43
C GLY A 258 -12.71 2.42 0.94
N ILE A 259 -13.91 2.16 0.42
CA ILE A 259 -14.68 0.93 0.66
C ILE A 259 -15.16 0.38 -0.68
N TYR A 260 -14.92 -0.90 -0.93
CA TYR A 260 -15.15 -1.55 -2.21
C TYR A 260 -15.95 -2.85 -2.04
N TRP A 261 -17.07 -2.91 -2.76
CA TRP A 261 -17.97 -4.05 -2.88
C TRP A 261 -18.01 -4.51 -4.35
N ALA A 262 -18.49 -5.73 -4.60
CA ALA A 262 -18.45 -6.35 -5.94
C ALA A 262 -19.10 -5.51 -7.06
N ASN A 263 -20.07 -4.64 -6.74
CA ASN A 263 -20.81 -3.81 -7.70
C ASN A 263 -20.81 -2.31 -7.35
N LYS A 264 -20.07 -1.85 -6.34
CA LYS A 264 -20.01 -0.43 -5.96
C LYS A 264 -18.77 -0.09 -5.13
N SER A 265 -18.39 1.17 -5.09
CA SER A 265 -17.39 1.68 -4.15
C SER A 265 -17.75 3.07 -3.64
N ARG A 266 -17.24 3.41 -2.46
CA ARG A 266 -17.28 4.76 -1.89
C ARG A 266 -15.87 5.18 -1.52
N THR A 267 -15.49 6.39 -1.88
CA THR A 267 -14.17 6.98 -1.56
C THR A 267 -14.35 8.36 -0.95
N GLU A 268 -13.46 8.76 -0.06
CA GLU A 268 -13.52 10.05 0.62
C GLU A 268 -12.10 10.53 0.94
N LEU A 269 -11.80 11.80 0.61
CA LEU A 269 -10.61 12.51 1.05
C LEU A 269 -11.06 13.74 1.85
N VAL A 270 -10.68 13.81 3.12
CA VAL A 270 -11.06 14.89 4.04
C VAL A 270 -9.80 15.52 4.65
N LYS A 271 -9.65 16.84 4.61
CA LYS A 271 -8.71 17.57 5.48
C LYS A 271 -9.25 17.50 6.92
N VAL A 272 -8.44 17.04 7.87
CA VAL A 272 -8.83 16.80 9.27
C VAL A 272 -8.00 17.66 10.23
N SER A 273 -8.45 17.79 11.47
CA SER A 273 -7.69 18.45 12.53
C SER A 273 -6.39 17.70 12.87
N ASP A 274 -5.39 18.41 13.41
CA ASP A 274 -4.09 17.84 13.77
C ASP A 274 -4.19 16.69 14.80
N ASP A 275 -5.27 16.61 15.58
CA ASP A 275 -5.54 15.56 16.57
C ASP A 275 -6.46 14.42 16.04
N PHE A 276 -6.86 14.50 14.77
CA PHE A 276 -7.75 13.55 14.09
C PHE A 276 -9.16 13.44 14.72
N SER A 277 -9.63 14.48 15.40
CA SER A 277 -10.95 14.52 16.07
C SER A 277 -12.05 15.19 15.24
N GLU A 278 -11.70 16.11 14.34
CA GLU A 278 -12.66 16.89 13.54
C GLU A 278 -12.36 16.81 12.03
N ASP A 279 -13.44 16.68 11.25
CA ASP A 279 -13.41 16.80 9.78
C ASP A 279 -13.47 18.30 9.44
N VAL A 280 -12.36 18.85 8.94
CA VAL A 280 -12.23 20.29 8.63
C VAL A 280 -12.85 20.62 7.27
N ARG A 281 -12.57 19.80 6.25
CA ARG A 281 -13.09 20.00 4.89
C ARG A 281 -13.06 18.73 4.04
N THR A 282 -14.17 18.37 3.42
CA THR A 282 -14.18 17.37 2.35
C THR A 282 -13.44 17.93 1.13
N ILE A 283 -12.40 17.24 0.66
CA ILE A 283 -11.69 17.59 -0.58
C ILE A 283 -12.29 16.81 -1.75
N ILE A 284 -12.64 15.54 -1.53
CA ILE A 284 -13.34 14.67 -2.49
C ILE A 284 -14.28 13.74 -1.70
N TYR A 285 -15.52 13.57 -2.17
CA TYR A 285 -16.39 12.45 -1.81
C TYR A 285 -16.91 11.80 -3.09
N GLY A 286 -16.74 10.49 -3.26
CA GLY A 286 -17.07 9.77 -4.47
C GLY A 286 -17.90 8.52 -4.23
N GLU A 287 -18.92 8.30 -5.05
CA GLU A 287 -19.63 7.02 -5.16
C GLU A 287 -19.59 6.51 -6.59
N LYS A 288 -19.32 5.20 -6.74
CA LYS A 288 -19.32 4.50 -8.03
C LYS A 288 -20.18 3.25 -7.96
N THR A 289 -20.96 2.97 -9.00
CA THR A 289 -21.67 1.70 -9.20
C THR A 289 -21.14 1.01 -10.46
N ASN A 290 -21.09 -0.32 -10.47
CA ASN A 290 -20.54 -1.13 -11.56
C ASN A 290 -21.46 -2.32 -11.88
N VAL A 291 -21.65 -2.60 -13.17
CA VAL A 291 -22.45 -3.71 -13.70
C VAL A 291 -21.61 -4.52 -14.68
N ALA A 292 -21.34 -5.78 -14.33
CA ALA A 292 -20.65 -6.71 -15.21
C ALA A 292 -21.65 -7.34 -16.20
N GLY A 293 -21.49 -7.03 -17.49
CA GLY A 293 -22.28 -7.58 -18.59
C GLY A 293 -21.64 -8.79 -19.26
N LYS A 294 -22.32 -9.35 -20.27
CA LYS A 294 -21.77 -10.45 -21.07
C LYS A 294 -20.74 -9.92 -22.08
N GLY A 295 -19.49 -9.80 -21.66
CA GLY A 295 -18.39 -9.30 -22.49
C GLY A 295 -18.23 -7.78 -22.48
N TYR A 296 -18.83 -7.09 -21.52
CA TYR A 296 -18.66 -5.66 -21.30
C TYR A 296 -18.78 -5.32 -19.81
N SER A 297 -18.32 -4.13 -19.42
CA SER A 297 -18.56 -3.52 -18.10
C SER A 297 -19.27 -2.18 -18.29
N TYR A 298 -20.17 -1.82 -17.39
CA TYR A 298 -20.79 -0.49 -17.32
C TYR A 298 -20.64 0.08 -15.91
N SER A 299 -20.38 1.38 -15.77
CA SER A 299 -20.30 2.01 -14.44
C SER A 299 -20.65 3.50 -14.47
N ASN A 300 -21.33 3.98 -13.43
CA ASN A 300 -21.49 5.41 -13.16
C ASN A 300 -20.71 5.81 -11.92
N SER A 301 -20.03 6.96 -11.97
CA SER A 301 -19.26 7.55 -10.88
C SER A 301 -19.69 9.00 -10.69
N TYR A 302 -19.91 9.41 -9.45
CA TYR A 302 -20.22 10.77 -9.06
C TYR A 302 -19.23 11.20 -7.98
N GLU A 303 -18.44 12.23 -8.24
CA GLU A 303 -17.50 12.81 -7.28
C GLU A 303 -17.91 14.26 -6.98
N PHE A 304 -17.96 14.63 -5.70
CA PHE A 304 -18.15 15.99 -5.18
C PHE A 304 -16.83 16.46 -4.60
N GLU A 305 -16.26 17.51 -5.17
CA GLU A 305 -14.85 17.87 -4.94
C GLU A 305 -14.59 19.37 -4.79
N SER A 306 -13.57 19.71 -4.00
CA SER A 306 -13.08 21.07 -3.75
C SER A 306 -11.55 21.07 -3.80
N ARG A 307 -10.98 20.86 -4.99
CA ARG A 307 -9.52 20.74 -5.20
C ARG A 307 -8.77 22.08 -5.22
N GLY A 308 -9.48 23.21 -5.21
CA GLY A 308 -8.89 24.54 -5.37
C GLY A 308 -8.37 25.19 -4.09
N GLY A 309 -8.29 24.47 -2.96
CA GLY A 309 -7.94 25.02 -1.64
C GLY A 309 -9.16 25.45 -0.82
N ASP A 310 -8.89 26.02 0.36
CA ASP A 310 -9.90 26.23 1.41
C ASP A 310 -11.00 27.25 1.05
N ASP A 311 -10.78 28.14 0.08
CA ASP A 311 -11.78 29.09 -0.42
C ASP A 311 -12.48 28.64 -1.72
N ALA A 312 -12.14 27.46 -2.26
CA ALA A 312 -12.71 27.00 -3.52
C ALA A 312 -14.21 26.65 -3.39
N PRO A 313 -15.02 26.88 -4.45
CA PRO A 313 -16.35 26.28 -4.52
C PRO A 313 -16.22 24.76 -4.70
N TYR A 314 -17.30 24.04 -4.39
CA TYR A 314 -17.41 22.63 -4.74
C TYR A 314 -17.92 22.46 -6.16
N SER A 315 -17.45 21.40 -6.81
CA SER A 315 -17.86 21.00 -8.15
C SER A 315 -18.08 19.49 -8.24
N CYS A 316 -18.76 19.07 -9.29
CA CYS A 316 -18.99 17.66 -9.62
C CYS A 316 -18.05 17.19 -10.74
N ASP A 317 -17.43 16.02 -10.56
CA ASP A 317 -16.85 15.22 -11.64
C ASP A 317 -17.70 13.95 -11.79
N ILE A 318 -18.43 13.87 -12.91
CA ILE A 318 -19.44 12.85 -13.17
C ILE A 318 -19.01 12.04 -14.39
N LYS A 319 -18.93 10.71 -14.23
CA LYS A 319 -18.45 9.80 -15.28
C LYS A 319 -19.45 8.68 -15.52
N GLU A 320 -19.82 8.48 -16.78
CA GLU A 320 -20.48 7.26 -17.25
C GLU A 320 -19.51 6.49 -18.13
N THR A 321 -19.22 5.25 -17.77
CA THR A 321 -18.24 4.41 -18.47
C THR A 321 -18.90 3.16 -19.04
N ILE A 322 -18.56 2.81 -20.28
CA ILE A 322 -18.79 1.47 -20.83
C ILE A 322 -17.50 0.95 -21.48
N SER A 323 -17.12 -0.28 -21.15
CA SER A 323 -15.90 -0.91 -21.66
C SER A 323 -16.09 -2.35 -22.12
N THR A 324 -15.24 -2.80 -23.04
CA THR A 324 -15.24 -4.17 -23.58
C THR A 324 -13.81 -4.62 -23.93
N THR A 325 -13.62 -5.92 -24.15
CA THR A 325 -12.34 -6.50 -24.55
C THR A 325 -12.52 -7.30 -25.85
N ALA A 326 -11.73 -6.98 -26.87
CA ALA A 326 -11.70 -7.71 -28.14
C ALA A 326 -10.27 -7.81 -28.67
N ASP A 327 -9.91 -8.96 -29.25
CA ASP A 327 -8.60 -9.23 -29.87
C ASP A 327 -7.37 -8.85 -29.01
N GLY A 328 -7.49 -9.06 -27.68
CA GLY A 328 -6.42 -8.77 -26.71
C GLY A 328 -6.29 -7.28 -26.34
N LYS A 329 -7.23 -6.44 -26.75
CA LYS A 329 -7.29 -5.00 -26.46
C LYS A 329 -8.52 -4.66 -25.62
N GLU A 330 -8.39 -3.65 -24.78
CA GLU A 330 -9.48 -3.04 -24.01
C GLU A 330 -9.92 -1.74 -24.69
N TYR A 331 -11.23 -1.52 -24.73
CA TYR A 331 -11.84 -0.32 -25.30
C TYR A 331 -12.80 0.26 -24.26
N GLU A 332 -12.62 1.53 -23.91
CA GLU A 332 -13.42 2.20 -22.88
C GLU A 332 -13.89 3.58 -23.36
N LEU A 333 -15.21 3.74 -23.42
CA LEU A 333 -15.87 5.04 -23.61
C LEU A 333 -16.24 5.58 -22.23
N VAL A 334 -15.76 6.78 -21.89
CA VAL A 334 -16.15 7.51 -20.68
C VAL A 334 -16.82 8.81 -21.07
N ASN A 335 -18.12 8.94 -20.86
CA ASN A 335 -18.83 10.22 -20.95
C ASN A 335 -18.61 11.03 -19.68
N LEU A 336 -18.50 12.36 -19.84
CA LEU A 336 -18.12 13.30 -18.78
C LEU A 336 -19.19 14.37 -18.63
N ALA A 337 -19.62 14.60 -17.39
CA ALA A 337 -20.47 15.71 -16.98
C ALA A 337 -19.86 16.38 -15.73
N GLY A 338 -20.32 17.58 -15.41
CA GLY A 338 -19.86 18.32 -14.24
C GLY A 338 -20.56 19.67 -14.11
N GLY A 339 -20.29 20.36 -13.02
CA GLY A 339 -20.93 21.63 -12.67
C GLY A 339 -20.56 22.09 -11.26
N GLU A 340 -21.04 23.25 -10.85
CA GLU A 340 -20.97 23.71 -9.45
C GLU A 340 -21.95 22.92 -8.57
N ALA A 341 -21.60 22.68 -7.31
CA ALA A 341 -22.46 22.00 -6.33
C ALA A 341 -22.39 22.68 -4.96
N GLY A 342 -23.48 22.63 -4.20
CA GLY A 342 -23.50 22.94 -2.78
C GLY A 342 -23.36 21.69 -1.90
N ILE A 343 -23.89 20.55 -2.37
CA ILE A 343 -23.86 19.23 -1.70
C ILE A 343 -23.68 18.11 -2.71
N PHE A 344 -23.23 16.93 -2.26
CA PHE A 344 -23.07 15.73 -3.11
C PHE A 344 -24.33 15.35 -3.91
N ALA A 345 -25.53 15.58 -3.35
CA ALA A 345 -26.78 15.27 -4.04
C ALA A 345 -26.98 16.08 -5.33
N ASP A 346 -26.37 17.27 -5.44
CA ASP A 346 -26.42 18.10 -6.65
C ASP A 346 -25.63 17.45 -7.82
N CYS A 347 -24.70 16.54 -7.52
CA CYS A 347 -23.90 15.82 -8.51
C CYS A 347 -24.62 14.62 -9.14
N ILE A 348 -25.88 14.36 -8.79
CA ILE A 348 -26.70 13.28 -9.37
C ILE A 348 -27.76 13.91 -10.30
N PRO A 349 -27.49 14.02 -11.61
CA PRO A 349 -28.38 14.72 -12.54
C PRO A 349 -29.65 13.92 -12.83
N GLU A 350 -30.80 14.60 -12.99
CA GLU A 350 -32.06 13.99 -13.44
C GLU A 350 -31.94 13.31 -14.81
N SER A 351 -31.06 13.81 -15.68
CA SER A 351 -30.74 13.24 -16.98
C SER A 351 -29.25 13.34 -17.26
N LEU A 352 -28.55 12.21 -17.13
CA LEU A 352 -27.11 12.14 -17.41
C LEU A 352 -26.80 12.44 -18.88
N ALA A 353 -27.63 11.95 -19.81
CA ALA A 353 -27.52 12.26 -21.24
C ALA A 353 -27.55 13.77 -21.56
N GLY A 354 -28.35 14.55 -20.82
CA GLY A 354 -28.43 16.01 -20.97
C GLY A 354 -27.32 16.79 -20.25
N ALA A 355 -26.63 16.18 -19.29
CA ALA A 355 -25.55 16.80 -18.51
C ALA A 355 -24.16 16.57 -19.11
N ILE A 356 -24.00 15.59 -19.99
CA ILE A 356 -22.72 15.25 -20.63
C ILE A 356 -22.23 16.39 -21.53
N THR A 357 -20.97 16.79 -21.37
CA THR A 357 -20.30 17.87 -22.11
C THR A 357 -19.05 17.41 -22.85
N GLY A 358 -18.45 16.29 -22.43
CA GLY A 358 -17.27 15.70 -23.05
C GLY A 358 -17.24 14.18 -22.97
N ARG A 359 -16.22 13.57 -23.57
CA ARG A 359 -15.92 12.14 -23.41
C ARG A 359 -14.46 11.81 -23.63
N TYR A 360 -14.02 10.72 -23.02
CA TYR A 360 -12.79 10.02 -23.33
C TYR A 360 -13.07 8.78 -24.17
N ALA A 361 -12.20 8.54 -25.16
CA ALA A 361 -12.07 7.25 -25.82
C ALA A 361 -10.70 6.67 -25.49
N THR A 362 -10.67 5.56 -24.76
CA THR A 362 -9.45 4.89 -24.33
C THR A 362 -9.29 3.55 -25.06
N VAL A 363 -8.08 3.28 -25.55
CA VAL A 363 -7.68 1.96 -26.08
C VAL A 363 -6.46 1.47 -25.31
N GLY A 364 -6.62 0.36 -24.59
CA GLY A 364 -5.54 -0.37 -23.92
C GLY A 364 -5.12 -1.60 -24.72
N TYR A 365 -3.83 -1.89 -24.80
CA TYR A 365 -3.33 -3.11 -25.43
C TYR A 365 -1.97 -3.50 -24.84
N LYS A 366 -1.53 -4.74 -25.09
CA LYS A 366 -0.23 -5.25 -24.64
C LYS A 366 0.47 -6.07 -25.72
N ASP A 367 1.79 -6.11 -25.65
CA ASP A 367 2.62 -7.03 -26.44
C ASP A 367 3.50 -7.90 -25.52
N ALA A 368 4.68 -8.32 -26.00
CA ALA A 368 5.61 -9.14 -25.22
C ALA A 368 6.54 -8.31 -24.31
N GLU A 369 6.59 -6.99 -24.50
CA GLU A 369 7.56 -6.08 -23.88
C GLU A 369 6.89 -5.06 -22.95
N ALA A 370 5.66 -4.62 -23.27
CA ALA A 370 4.97 -3.59 -22.50
C ALA A 370 3.43 -3.67 -22.52
N ASP A 371 2.81 -3.03 -21.53
CA ASP A 371 1.42 -2.60 -21.55
C ASP A 371 1.32 -1.16 -22.09
N TYR A 372 0.28 -0.86 -22.85
CA TYR A 372 0.07 0.44 -23.49
C TYR A 372 -1.35 0.95 -23.29
N GLY A 373 -1.50 2.27 -23.29
CA GLY A 373 -2.80 2.91 -23.33
C GLY A 373 -2.76 4.24 -24.06
N SER A 374 -3.78 4.54 -24.86
CA SER A 374 -4.00 5.84 -25.48
C SER A 374 -5.39 6.35 -25.14
N GLN A 375 -5.49 7.62 -24.73
CA GLN A 375 -6.76 8.29 -24.44
C GLN A 375 -6.92 9.52 -25.32
N PHE A 376 -8.09 9.67 -25.92
CA PHE A 376 -8.49 10.79 -26.77
C PHE A 376 -9.64 11.55 -26.12
N VAL A 377 -9.56 12.88 -26.06
CA VAL A 377 -10.52 13.76 -25.38
C VAL A 377 -11.37 14.50 -26.40
N TYR A 378 -12.68 14.38 -26.28
CA TYR A 378 -13.66 15.04 -27.14
C TYR A 378 -14.59 15.90 -26.30
N PHE A 379 -15.02 17.03 -26.86
CA PHE A 379 -16.04 17.91 -26.28
C PHE A 379 -17.22 17.99 -27.25
N LEU A 380 -18.42 18.27 -26.76
CA LEU A 380 -19.57 18.47 -27.63
C LEU A 380 -19.32 19.66 -28.58
N GLY A 381 -19.41 19.40 -29.89
CA GLY A 381 -19.27 20.42 -30.91
C GLY A 381 -20.48 21.35 -30.99
N GLY A 382 -20.43 22.37 -31.86
CA GLY A 382 -21.52 23.33 -32.05
C GLY A 382 -22.87 22.74 -32.52
N SER A 383 -22.90 21.47 -32.93
CA SER A 383 -24.10 20.68 -33.21
C SER A 383 -24.66 19.92 -32.00
N ASN A 384 -24.05 20.07 -30.82
CA ASN A 384 -24.34 19.31 -29.60
C ASN A 384 -24.26 17.78 -29.81
N SER A 385 -23.24 17.34 -30.54
CA SER A 385 -22.98 15.94 -30.89
C SER A 385 -21.49 15.61 -30.85
N PHE A 386 -21.17 14.33 -30.75
CA PHE A 386 -19.83 13.75 -30.84
C PHE A 386 -19.52 13.23 -32.26
N PRO A 387 -18.24 13.00 -32.61
CA PRO A 387 -17.87 12.47 -33.94
C PRO A 387 -18.27 11.00 -34.15
N PHE A 388 -18.50 10.24 -33.08
CA PHE A 388 -18.93 8.83 -33.11
C PHE A 388 -19.83 8.49 -31.91
N LEU A 389 -20.59 7.40 -32.02
CA LEU A 389 -21.41 6.82 -30.93
C LEU A 389 -22.27 7.88 -30.22
N ASN A 390 -23.05 8.63 -31.00
CA ASN A 390 -23.78 9.81 -30.55
C ASN A 390 -24.88 9.51 -29.53
N ASP A 391 -25.53 8.36 -29.67
CA ASP A 391 -26.60 7.84 -28.82
C ASP A 391 -26.07 7.06 -27.60
N TRP A 392 -24.75 6.89 -27.46
CA TRP A 392 -24.10 6.21 -26.34
C TRP A 392 -23.86 7.20 -25.20
N VAL A 393 -24.95 7.72 -24.63
CA VAL A 393 -25.01 8.65 -23.49
C VAL A 393 -26.23 8.33 -22.65
N GLY A 394 -26.11 8.36 -21.32
CA GLY A 394 -27.22 8.05 -20.39
C GLY A 394 -27.75 6.63 -20.55
N MET A 395 -26.84 5.66 -20.63
CA MET A 395 -27.08 4.25 -20.93
C MET A 395 -27.51 3.43 -19.69
N ALA A 396 -27.82 4.06 -18.55
CA ALA A 396 -28.07 3.37 -17.28
C ALA A 396 -29.17 2.30 -17.35
N ASP A 397 -30.21 2.54 -18.14
CA ASP A 397 -31.34 1.62 -18.32
C ASP A 397 -31.19 0.69 -19.54
N ASP A 398 -30.26 0.96 -20.46
CA ASP A 398 -30.18 0.30 -21.78
C ASP A 398 -28.79 -0.22 -22.20
N HIS A 399 -27.75 -0.09 -21.36
CA HIS A 399 -26.38 -0.49 -21.67
C HIS A 399 -26.26 -1.93 -22.20
N ALA A 400 -27.15 -2.83 -21.76
CA ALA A 400 -27.20 -4.22 -22.21
C ALA A 400 -27.66 -4.42 -23.66
N THR A 401 -28.22 -3.38 -24.30
CA THR A 401 -28.63 -3.38 -25.71
C THR A 401 -27.53 -2.91 -26.65
N ARG A 402 -26.47 -2.29 -26.11
CA ARG A 402 -25.41 -1.65 -26.89
C ARG A 402 -24.51 -2.67 -27.58
N ASN A 403 -24.26 -2.46 -28.87
CA ASN A 403 -23.47 -3.38 -29.69
C ASN A 403 -21.97 -3.10 -29.53
N MET A 404 -21.29 -3.89 -28.68
CA MET A 404 -19.85 -3.70 -28.41
C MET A 404 -18.96 -3.74 -29.67
N SER A 405 -19.39 -4.41 -30.73
CA SER A 405 -18.68 -4.39 -32.02
C SER A 405 -18.62 -3.01 -32.67
N GLU A 406 -19.59 -2.13 -32.41
CA GLU A 406 -19.59 -0.73 -32.88
C GLU A 406 -18.59 0.13 -32.10
N LEU A 407 -18.46 -0.09 -30.79
CA LEU A 407 -17.42 0.54 -29.96
C LEU A 407 -16.02 0.16 -30.46
N VAL A 408 -15.76 -1.13 -30.64
CA VAL A 408 -14.51 -1.65 -31.19
C VAL A 408 -14.24 -1.07 -32.58
N ALA A 409 -15.21 -1.11 -33.50
CA ALA A 409 -15.05 -0.62 -34.86
C ALA A 409 -14.95 0.91 -34.98
N ALA A 410 -15.40 1.68 -33.98
CA ALA A 410 -15.14 3.10 -33.88
C ALA A 410 -13.70 3.35 -33.41
N PHE A 411 -13.26 2.66 -32.35
CA PHE A 411 -11.98 2.94 -31.70
C PHE A 411 -10.77 2.37 -32.45
N GLU A 412 -10.92 1.28 -33.22
CA GLU A 412 -9.88 0.75 -34.10
C GLU A 412 -9.47 1.72 -35.25
N LYS A 413 -10.24 2.80 -35.47
CA LYS A 413 -9.89 3.86 -36.42
C LYS A 413 -8.99 4.94 -35.83
N LEU A 414 -8.92 5.04 -34.50
CA LEU A 414 -8.11 6.03 -33.81
C LEU A 414 -6.62 5.70 -33.99
N PRO A 415 -5.73 6.70 -34.04
CA PRO A 415 -4.29 6.48 -34.08
C PRO A 415 -3.77 6.06 -32.69
N TYR A 416 -4.26 4.95 -32.13
CA TYR A 416 -4.05 4.59 -30.72
C TYR A 416 -2.70 3.91 -30.41
N ARG A 417 -1.91 3.56 -31.42
CA ARG A 417 -0.59 2.92 -31.21
C ARG A 417 0.38 3.91 -30.57
N TYR A 418 1.21 3.42 -29.65
CA TYR A 418 2.07 4.27 -28.82
C TYR A 418 2.95 5.21 -29.66
N ASP A 419 3.64 4.71 -30.69
CA ASP A 419 4.52 5.54 -31.55
C ASP A 419 3.78 6.33 -32.66
N ASP A 420 2.49 6.11 -32.87
CA ASP A 420 1.73 6.73 -33.96
C ASP A 420 1.38 8.19 -33.64
N LYS A 421 2.19 9.14 -34.08
CA LYS A 421 1.96 10.57 -33.84
C LYS A 421 0.97 11.22 -34.83
N THR A 422 0.18 10.43 -35.56
CA THR A 422 -0.86 10.96 -36.46
C THR A 422 -1.89 11.78 -35.65
N PRO A 423 -2.17 13.04 -36.03
CA PRO A 423 -3.20 13.83 -35.36
C PRO A 423 -4.59 13.22 -35.55
N GLU A 424 -5.34 13.11 -34.45
CA GLU A 424 -6.79 12.90 -34.47
C GLU A 424 -7.47 14.28 -34.49
N PRO A 425 -8.01 14.74 -35.63
CA PRO A 425 -8.46 16.13 -35.80
C PRO A 425 -9.70 16.49 -34.96
N ASP A 426 -10.54 15.53 -34.59
CA ASP A 426 -11.73 15.78 -33.78
C ASP A 426 -11.44 15.76 -32.26
N ALA A 427 -10.25 15.28 -31.85
CA ALA A 427 -9.84 15.24 -30.45
C ALA A 427 -9.20 16.57 -30.01
N GLY A 428 -9.76 17.22 -28.98
CA GLY A 428 -9.19 18.43 -28.40
C GLY A 428 -7.88 18.19 -27.66
N ALA A 429 -7.68 16.98 -27.14
CA ALA A 429 -6.41 16.51 -26.59
C ALA A 429 -6.27 14.99 -26.76
N TRP A 430 -5.04 14.49 -26.74
CA TRP A 430 -4.77 13.07 -26.55
C TRP A 430 -3.49 12.87 -25.76
N PHE A 431 -3.41 11.76 -25.04
CA PHE A 431 -2.17 11.28 -24.42
C PHE A 431 -1.99 9.78 -24.62
N LYS A 432 -0.75 9.34 -24.54
CA LYS A 432 -0.34 7.94 -24.71
C LYS A 432 0.61 7.56 -23.60
N LYS A 433 0.57 6.29 -23.20
CA LYS A 433 1.49 5.69 -22.22
C LYS A 433 1.97 4.32 -22.66
N GLN A 434 3.19 4.01 -22.28
CA GLN A 434 3.81 2.68 -22.27
C GLN A 434 4.28 2.40 -20.85
N THR A 435 3.97 1.22 -20.32
CA THR A 435 4.37 0.76 -19.00
C THR A 435 5.15 -0.55 -19.15
N VAL A 436 6.37 -0.57 -18.61
CA VAL A 436 7.26 -1.74 -18.60
C VAL A 436 7.60 -2.08 -17.15
N THR A 437 7.47 -3.35 -16.76
CA THR A 437 7.94 -3.86 -15.48
C THR A 437 9.13 -4.79 -15.72
N ASP A 438 10.28 -4.50 -15.13
CA ASP A 438 11.49 -5.31 -15.30
C ASP A 438 11.53 -6.54 -14.38
N SER A 439 12.57 -7.38 -14.53
CA SER A 439 12.77 -8.56 -13.68
C SER A 439 13.01 -8.24 -12.20
N ASN A 440 13.36 -7.00 -11.87
CA ASN A 440 13.56 -6.50 -10.52
C ASN A 440 12.27 -5.90 -9.92
N LYS A 441 11.15 -5.99 -10.65
CA LYS A 441 9.84 -5.38 -10.32
C LYS A 441 9.81 -3.84 -10.40
N VAL A 442 10.83 -3.21 -10.99
CA VAL A 442 10.82 -1.77 -11.26
C VAL A 442 9.84 -1.51 -12.40
N THR A 443 8.82 -0.71 -12.14
CA THR A 443 7.78 -0.36 -13.12
C THR A 443 8.02 1.05 -13.63
N THR A 444 8.31 1.20 -14.91
CA THR A 444 8.48 2.51 -15.57
C THR A 444 7.34 2.75 -16.54
N THR A 445 6.59 3.83 -16.29
CA THR A 445 5.58 4.36 -17.21
C THR A 445 6.13 5.60 -17.90
N ILE A 446 6.26 5.57 -19.22
CA ILE A 446 6.54 6.74 -20.04
C ILE A 446 5.23 7.17 -20.69
N SER A 447 4.89 8.45 -20.60
CA SER A 447 3.72 9.03 -21.25
C SER A 447 4.06 10.32 -21.98
N TYR A 448 3.27 10.63 -23.00
CA TYR A 448 3.35 11.91 -23.70
C TYR A 448 2.02 12.31 -24.34
N ASP A 449 1.87 13.59 -24.65
CA ASP A 449 0.64 14.18 -25.17
C ASP A 449 0.79 14.85 -26.54
N ASN A 450 -0.33 15.36 -27.05
CA ASN A 450 -0.41 16.12 -28.31
C ASN A 450 0.36 17.45 -28.31
N GLN A 451 0.91 17.89 -27.17
CA GLN A 451 1.77 19.07 -27.04
C GLN A 451 3.27 18.70 -27.02
N GLY A 452 3.60 17.40 -27.07
CA GLY A 452 4.98 16.92 -26.98
C GLY A 452 5.57 16.99 -25.57
N ARG A 453 4.73 17.10 -24.53
CA ARG A 453 5.18 17.05 -23.14
C ARG A 453 5.34 15.59 -22.73
N TYR A 454 6.56 15.20 -22.36
CA TYR A 454 6.85 13.84 -21.90
C TYR A 454 6.92 13.80 -20.37
N ARG A 455 6.35 12.75 -19.78
CA ARG A 455 6.53 12.37 -18.37
C ARG A 455 7.01 10.93 -18.28
N LYS A 456 7.87 10.66 -17.31
CA LYS A 456 8.34 9.32 -16.95
C LYS A 456 8.17 9.16 -15.45
N PHE A 457 7.37 8.18 -15.07
CA PHE A 457 7.11 7.80 -13.70
C PHE A 457 7.68 6.40 -13.45
N THR A 458 8.68 6.29 -12.58
CA THR A 458 9.30 5.02 -12.20
C THR A 458 8.93 4.70 -10.76
N VAL A 459 8.33 3.53 -10.53
CA VAL A 459 8.13 2.93 -9.20
C VAL A 459 9.18 1.85 -8.99
N PHE A 460 9.92 1.95 -7.90
CA PHE A 460 10.99 1.02 -7.54
C PHE A 460 10.45 -0.17 -6.74
N ALA A 461 11.27 -1.21 -6.60
CA ALA A 461 10.87 -2.46 -5.95
C ALA A 461 10.54 -2.33 -4.45
N ASP A 462 11.00 -1.26 -3.81
CA ASP A 462 10.73 -0.90 -2.41
C ASP A 462 9.45 -0.05 -2.24
N GLY A 463 8.74 0.27 -3.33
CA GLY A 463 7.52 1.10 -3.32
C GLY A 463 7.77 2.60 -3.45
N THR A 464 9.03 3.07 -3.40
CA THR A 464 9.36 4.46 -3.70
C THR A 464 9.18 4.79 -5.18
N HIS A 465 9.12 6.06 -5.52
CA HIS A 465 8.88 6.51 -6.88
C HIS A 465 9.71 7.73 -7.29
N LYS A 466 9.82 7.96 -8.60
CA LYS A 466 10.45 9.13 -9.19
C LYS A 466 9.65 9.59 -10.41
N GLU A 467 9.34 10.88 -10.45
CA GLU A 467 8.85 11.54 -11.67
C GLU A 467 9.95 12.34 -12.35
N GLU A 468 10.03 12.22 -13.67
CA GLU A 468 10.94 12.96 -14.55
C GLU A 468 10.14 13.49 -15.75
N CYS A 469 10.49 14.67 -16.26
CA CYS A 469 9.86 15.29 -17.42
C CYS A 469 10.86 15.50 -18.56
N GLY A 470 10.35 15.58 -19.79
CA GLY A 470 11.14 15.79 -21.00
C GLY A 470 10.30 16.34 -22.16
N THR A 471 10.92 16.49 -23.33
CA THR A 471 10.28 17.00 -24.57
C THR A 471 10.49 16.11 -25.79
N ASP A 472 11.33 15.08 -25.69
CA ASP A 472 11.70 14.17 -26.78
C ASP A 472 11.59 12.66 -26.41
N GLY A 473 11.35 12.35 -25.13
CA GLY A 473 11.35 10.98 -24.60
C GLY A 473 12.74 10.38 -24.36
N ILE A 474 13.80 11.17 -24.50
CA ILE A 474 15.21 10.74 -24.39
C ILE A 474 15.92 11.53 -23.29
N ALA A 475 15.78 12.86 -23.29
CA ALA A 475 16.32 13.75 -22.29
C ALA A 475 15.32 13.92 -21.14
N TRP A 476 15.73 13.51 -19.94
CA TRP A 476 14.91 13.54 -18.73
C TRP A 476 15.51 14.49 -17.70
N GLY A 477 14.67 15.31 -17.07
CA GLY A 477 15.03 16.22 -15.97
C GLY A 477 13.91 16.35 -14.96
N SER A 478 14.10 17.22 -13.97
CA SER A 478 13.03 17.55 -13.02
C SER A 478 11.84 18.16 -13.76
N CYS A 479 10.63 17.77 -13.37
CA CYS A 479 9.42 18.46 -13.82
C CYS A 479 9.40 19.89 -13.29
N GLY A 480 9.18 20.86 -14.19
CA GLY A 480 8.86 22.23 -13.79
C GLY A 480 7.40 22.31 -13.33
N ASN A 481 7.16 23.16 -12.34
CA ASN A 481 5.80 23.56 -11.91
C ASN A 481 5.12 24.43 -12.97
#